data_AF-A0A965VMM2-F1
#
_entry.id   AF-A0A965VMM2-F1
#
_cell.length_a   1.000
_cell.length_b   1.000
_cell.length_c   1.000
_cell.angle_alpha   90.00
_cell.angle_beta   90.00
_cell.angle_gamma   90.00
#
_symmetry.space_group_name_H-M   'P 1'
#
loop_
_entity.id
_entity.type
_entity.pdbx_description
1 polymer ?
#
loop_
_entity_poly.entity_id
_entity_poly.type
_entity_poly.pdbx_seq_one_letter_code
_entity_poly.pdbx_strand_id
1 'polypeptide(L)'
;MKYILTIGLTLLFFWAILITVSLFNNKRYYNKNVYRQSDMHKMLKIFFNKDLEQQKSFSQFKKRREEKNIKVVVLGNKAYWVSDNVFYVGNAINGVVQPETGKPIDTTEMSKEKLDQMLFILDNLKNGNRNDSGGTRN
;
A
#
# COMPACT_ATOMS: atom_id res chain seq x y z
N MET A 1 -62.97 -45.73 17.85
CA MET A 1 -63.19 -44.35 17.36
C MET A 1 -62.64 -43.28 18.30
N LYS A 2 -63.08 -43.21 19.56
CA LYS A 2 -62.66 -42.14 20.51
C LYS A 2 -61.14 -42.01 20.68
N TYR A 3 -60.41 -43.12 20.81
CA TYR A 3 -58.95 -43.13 20.95
C TYR A 3 -58.20 -42.60 19.72
N ILE A 4 -58.71 -42.89 18.52
CA ILE A 4 -58.11 -42.42 17.27
C ILE A 4 -58.25 -40.90 17.17
N LEU A 5 -59.39 -40.37 17.60
CA LEU A 5 -59.67 -38.94 17.62
C LEU A 5 -58.80 -38.20 18.64
N THR A 6 -58.58 -38.77 19.82
CA THR A 6 -57.66 -38.19 20.83
C THR A 6 -56.21 -38.21 20.37
N ILE A 7 -55.76 -39.30 19.75
CA ILE A 7 -54.38 -39.41 19.24
C ILE A 7 -54.14 -38.39 18.12
N GLY A 8 -55.08 -38.26 17.18
CA GLY A 8 -55.01 -37.26 16.12
C GLY A 8 -54.93 -35.82 16.65
N LEU A 9 -55.71 -35.51 17.69
CA LEU A 9 -55.68 -34.18 18.31
C LEU A 9 -54.32 -33.88 18.96
N THR A 10 -53.74 -34.83 19.69
CA THR A 10 -52.43 -34.64 20.33
C THR A 10 -51.30 -34.45 19.32
N LEU A 11 -51.34 -35.16 18.19
CA LEU A 11 -50.36 -35.00 17.12
C LEU A 11 -50.45 -33.63 16.45
N LEU A 12 -51.66 -33.10 16.22
CA LEU A 12 -51.84 -31.76 15.67
C LEU A 12 -51.32 -30.67 16.61
N PHE A 13 -51.50 -30.82 17.92
CA PHE A 13 -50.94 -29.90 18.90
C PHE A 13 -49.40 -29.91 18.88
N PHE A 14 -48.79 -31.10 18.87
CA PHE A 14 -47.32 -31.20 18.76
C PHE A 14 -46.80 -30.60 17.45
N TRP A 15 -47.48 -30.84 16.34
CA TRP A 15 -47.10 -30.30 15.04
C TRP A 15 -47.17 -28.76 14.98
N ALA A 16 -48.22 -28.17 15.55
CA ALA A 16 -48.37 -26.71 15.63
C ALA A 16 -47.25 -26.05 16.47
N ILE A 17 -46.85 -26.69 17.59
CA ILE A 17 -45.74 -26.22 18.42
C ILE A 17 -44.42 -26.27 17.65
N LEU A 18 -44.15 -27.36 16.93
CA LEU A 18 -42.92 -27.49 16.13
C LEU A 18 -42.84 -26.43 15.02
N ILE A 19 -43.95 -26.15 14.33
CA ILE A 19 -43.99 -25.12 13.28
C ILE A 19 -43.73 -23.73 13.87
N THR A 20 -44.43 -23.36 14.95
CA THR A 20 -44.26 -22.04 15.57
C THR A 20 -42.84 -21.79 16.06
N VAL A 21 -42.18 -22.80 16.65
CA VAL A 21 -40.77 -22.73 17.07
C VAL A 21 -39.83 -22.58 15.87
N SER A 22 -40.06 -23.34 14.78
CA SER A 22 -39.24 -23.27 13.57
C SER A 22 -39.30 -21.88 12.90
N LEU A 23 -40.48 -21.26 12.86
CA LEU A 23 -40.69 -19.94 12.27
C LEU A 23 -40.03 -18.83 13.10
N PHE A 24 -39.96 -19.00 14.43
CA PHE A 24 -39.33 -18.03 15.34
C PHE A 24 -37.79 -18.10 15.29
N ASN A 25 -37.22 -19.31 15.14
CA ASN A 25 -35.78 -19.49 15.06
C ASN A 25 -35.16 -18.97 13.74
N ASN A 26 -35.93 -18.88 12.66
CA ASN A 26 -35.43 -18.40 11.36
C ASN A 26 -35.20 -16.87 11.31
N LYS A 27 -35.67 -16.11 12.30
CA LYS A 27 -35.42 -14.66 12.42
C LYS A 27 -34.08 -14.31 13.08
N ARG A 28 -33.30 -15.29 13.51
CA ARG A 28 -31.96 -15.10 14.13
C ARG A 28 -30.82 -15.19 13.11
N TYR A 29 -31.01 -14.69 11.90
CA TYR A 29 -29.87 -14.37 11.03
C TYR A 29 -29.13 -13.21 11.67
N TYR A 30 -28.13 -13.55 12.48
CA TYR A 30 -27.18 -12.62 13.06
C TYR A 30 -26.70 -11.69 11.94
N ASN A 31 -26.96 -10.39 12.11
CA ASN A 31 -26.34 -9.37 11.31
C ASN A 31 -24.84 -9.46 11.60
N LYS A 32 -24.12 -10.25 10.81
CA LYS A 32 -22.69 -10.48 10.97
C LYS A 32 -22.06 -9.14 10.66
N ASN A 33 -21.77 -8.36 11.70
CA ASN A 33 -21.03 -7.12 11.55
C ASN A 33 -19.65 -7.50 11.01
N VAL A 34 -19.51 -7.46 9.68
CA VAL A 34 -18.26 -7.73 8.99
C VAL A 34 -17.41 -6.49 9.17
N TYR A 35 -16.70 -6.42 10.29
CA TYR A 35 -15.65 -5.44 10.45
C TYR A 35 -14.63 -5.67 9.36
N ARG A 36 -14.34 -4.65 8.55
CA ARG A 36 -13.27 -4.76 7.57
C ARG A 36 -11.96 -4.90 8.32
N GLN A 37 -11.01 -5.61 7.72
CA GLN A 37 -9.67 -5.75 8.25
C GLN A 37 -9.05 -4.39 8.63
N SER A 38 -9.34 -3.34 7.84
CA SER A 38 -8.92 -1.96 8.10
C SER A 38 -9.44 -1.40 9.41
N ASP A 39 -10.68 -1.71 9.77
CA ASP A 39 -11.37 -1.16 10.93
C ASP A 39 -10.80 -1.77 12.21
N MET A 40 -10.63 -3.09 12.21
CA MET A 40 -10.00 -3.81 13.30
C MET A 40 -8.53 -3.41 13.47
N HIS A 41 -7.79 -3.27 12.36
CA HIS A 41 -6.41 -2.77 12.40
C HIS A 41 -6.33 -1.36 12.99
N LYS A 42 -7.24 -0.45 12.62
CA LYS A 42 -7.28 0.92 13.14
C LYS A 42 -7.60 0.96 14.64
N MET A 43 -8.51 0.11 15.12
CA MET A 43 -8.82 0.01 16.54
C MET A 43 -7.62 -0.50 17.35
N LEU A 44 -6.95 -1.55 16.87
CA LEU A 44 -5.82 -2.15 17.59
C LEU A 44 -4.56 -1.27 17.55
N LYS A 45 -4.36 -0.49 16.48
CA LYS A 45 -3.19 0.38 16.31
C LYS A 45 -2.98 1.34 17.48
N ILE A 46 -4.05 1.82 18.12
CA ILE A 46 -3.96 2.77 19.25
C ILE A 46 -3.28 2.15 20.47
N PHE A 47 -3.47 0.83 20.68
CA PHE A 47 -2.90 0.13 21.83
C PHE A 47 -1.44 -0.29 21.61
N PHE A 48 -1.05 -0.59 20.36
CA PHE A 48 0.30 -1.10 20.04
C PHE A 48 1.30 -0.03 19.57
N ASN A 49 0.86 1.17 19.19
CA ASN A 49 1.74 2.21 18.65
C ASN A 49 2.28 3.21 19.69
N LYS A 50 2.03 3.02 20.99
CA LYS A 50 2.35 4.06 21.98
C LYS A 50 3.86 4.26 22.19
N ASP A 51 4.68 3.23 22.00
CA ASP A 51 6.11 3.27 22.40
C ASP A 51 7.11 2.75 21.35
N LEU A 52 6.66 2.51 20.10
CA LEU A 52 7.56 2.05 19.05
C LEU A 52 7.87 3.21 18.12
N GLU A 53 9.09 3.77 18.22
CA GLU A 53 9.68 4.55 17.13
C GLU A 53 9.55 3.71 15.86
N GLN A 54 8.63 4.11 14.98
CA GLN A 54 8.35 3.36 13.76
C GLN A 54 9.57 3.46 12.87
N GLN A 55 10.43 2.44 12.95
CA GLN A 55 11.33 2.14 11.85
C GLN A 55 10.46 1.98 10.61
N LYS A 56 10.63 2.90 9.66
CA LYS A 56 9.80 3.00 8.46
C LYS A 56 10.05 1.74 7.61
N SER A 57 9.31 0.67 7.85
CA SER A 57 9.41 -0.54 7.07
C SER A 57 8.87 -0.27 5.66
N PHE A 58 9.72 -0.46 4.66
CA PHE A 58 9.33 -0.29 3.26
C PHE A 58 8.40 -1.45 2.88
N SER A 59 7.23 -1.15 2.32
CA SER A 59 6.35 -2.19 1.79
C SER A 59 7.00 -2.84 0.55
N GLN A 60 6.63 -4.10 0.27
CA GLN A 60 7.12 -4.79 -0.94
C GLN A 60 6.82 -4.00 -2.22
N PHE A 61 5.66 -3.34 -2.29
CA PHE A 61 5.31 -2.46 -3.40
C PHE A 61 6.25 -1.26 -3.50
N LYS A 62 6.56 -0.62 -2.37
CA LYS A 62 7.49 0.50 -2.33
C LYS A 62 8.90 0.07 -2.75
N LYS A 63 9.37 -1.07 -2.25
CA LYS A 63 10.65 -1.67 -2.67
C LYS A 63 10.70 -1.93 -4.17
N ARG A 64 9.67 -2.59 -4.72
CA ARG A 64 9.57 -2.86 -6.16
C ARG A 64 9.47 -1.60 -7.01
N ARG A 65 8.80 -0.56 -6.51
CA ARG A 65 8.70 0.74 -7.20
C ARG A 65 10.05 1.46 -7.21
N GLU A 66 10.78 1.44 -6.10
CA GLU A 66 12.12 2.01 -6.00
C GLU A 66 13.14 1.24 -6.88
N GLU A 67 13.04 -0.10 -6.95
CA GLU A 67 13.90 -0.92 -7.81
C GLU A 67 13.68 -0.65 -9.31
N LYS A 68 12.45 -0.32 -9.72
CA LYS A 68 12.09 -0.09 -11.13
C LYS A 68 12.28 1.35 -11.60
N ASN A 69 12.42 2.29 -10.68
CA ASN A 69 12.48 3.72 -11.00
C ASN A 69 13.89 4.25 -10.85
N ILE A 70 14.38 4.91 -11.90
CA ILE A 70 15.65 5.63 -11.87
C ILE A 70 15.41 6.99 -11.22
N LYS A 71 16.20 7.33 -10.20
CA LYS A 71 16.20 8.68 -9.64
C LYS A 71 17.02 9.59 -10.54
N VAL A 72 16.49 10.79 -10.82
CA VAL A 72 17.12 11.76 -11.71
C VAL A 72 17.13 13.13 -11.04
N VAL A 73 18.24 13.86 -11.18
CA VAL A 73 18.36 15.26 -10.80
C VAL A 73 18.34 16.12 -12.06
N VAL A 74 17.43 17.09 -12.11
CA VAL A 74 17.32 18.03 -13.23
C VAL A 74 17.95 19.36 -12.83
N LEU A 75 18.92 19.81 -13.63
CA LEU A 75 19.62 21.08 -13.48
C LEU A 75 19.51 21.85 -14.80
N GLY A 76 18.61 22.83 -14.85
CA GLY A 76 18.30 23.58 -16.06
C GLY A 76 17.76 22.67 -17.17
N ASN A 77 18.45 22.64 -18.32
CA ASN A 77 18.08 21.82 -19.49
C ASN A 77 18.80 20.45 -19.51
N LYS A 78 19.43 20.04 -18.40
CA LYS A 78 20.12 18.75 -18.30
C LYS A 78 19.57 17.93 -17.16
N ALA A 79 19.59 16.62 -17.36
CA ALA A 79 19.21 15.62 -16.39
C ALA A 79 20.40 14.72 -16.10
N TYR A 80 20.61 14.41 -14.83
CA TYR A 80 21.71 13.59 -14.35
C TYR A 80 21.17 12.42 -13.53
N TRP A 81 21.65 11.22 -13.81
CA TRP A 81 21.27 10.02 -13.07
C TRP A 81 22.42 9.03 -13.02
N VAL A 82 22.28 8.03 -12.17
CA VAL A 82 23.23 6.92 -12.05
C VAL A 82 22.49 5.63 -12.36
N SER A 83 23.06 4.83 -13.25
CA SER A 83 22.63 3.46 -13.56
C SER A 83 23.86 2.58 -13.62
N ASP A 84 23.79 1.38 -13.05
CA ASP A 84 24.87 0.39 -13.14
C ASP A 84 26.26 0.94 -12.77
N ASN A 85 26.30 1.78 -11.73
CA ASN A 85 27.49 2.49 -11.23
C ASN A 85 28.14 3.47 -12.23
N VAL A 86 27.46 3.80 -13.32
CA VAL A 86 27.89 4.78 -14.32
C VAL A 86 27.02 6.03 -14.21
N PHE A 87 27.65 7.20 -14.30
CA PHE A 87 26.95 8.47 -14.37
C PHE A 87 26.51 8.75 -15.80
N TYR A 88 25.27 9.22 -15.94
CA TYR A 88 24.72 9.61 -17.22
C TYR A 88 24.28 11.08 -17.18
N VAL A 89 24.44 11.74 -18.33
CA VAL A 89 23.86 13.04 -18.61
C VAL A 89 22.96 12.94 -19.82
N GLY A 90 21.74 13.47 -19.70
CA GLY A 90 20.79 13.63 -20.80
C GLY A 90 20.21 15.04 -20.81
N ASN A 91 19.42 15.32 -21.83
CA ASN A 91 18.67 16.55 -21.92
C ASN A 91 17.40 16.47 -21.05
N ALA A 92 17.00 17.62 -20.55
CA ALA A 92 15.71 17.85 -19.91
C ALA A 92 14.99 18.97 -20.65
N ILE A 93 13.78 18.71 -21.13
CA ILE A 93 12.94 19.70 -21.81
C ILE A 93 11.74 19.95 -20.92
N ASN A 94 11.56 21.19 -20.48
CA ASN A 94 10.48 21.58 -19.57
C ASN A 94 10.42 20.73 -18.28
N GLY A 95 11.59 20.39 -17.73
CA GLY A 95 11.70 19.53 -16.54
C GLY A 95 11.44 18.05 -16.79
N VAL A 96 11.09 17.65 -18.02
CA VAL A 96 10.93 16.26 -18.43
C VAL A 96 12.26 15.72 -18.94
N VAL A 97 12.74 14.67 -18.29
CA VAL A 97 13.97 13.95 -18.65
C VAL A 97 13.74 13.23 -19.98
N GLN A 98 14.72 13.27 -20.87
CA GLN A 98 14.75 12.57 -22.16
C GLN A 98 15.82 11.44 -22.10
N PRO A 99 15.48 10.23 -21.61
CA PRO A 99 16.46 9.17 -21.34
C PRO A 99 17.24 8.73 -22.57
N GLU A 100 16.64 8.81 -23.75
CA GLU A 100 17.23 8.47 -25.05
C GLU A 100 18.41 9.36 -25.44
N THR A 101 18.49 10.56 -24.86
CA THR A 101 19.63 11.47 -25.05
C THR A 101 20.78 11.21 -24.09
N GLY A 102 20.61 10.23 -23.18
CA GLY A 102 21.56 9.88 -22.14
C GLY A 102 22.89 9.38 -22.69
N LYS A 103 23.98 9.98 -22.21
CA LYS A 103 25.35 9.54 -22.50
C LYS A 103 26.13 9.32 -21.21
N PRO A 104 26.96 8.26 -21.14
CA PRO A 104 27.83 8.07 -20.00
C PRO A 104 28.82 9.22 -19.90
N ILE A 105 29.05 9.69 -18.68
CA ILE A 105 30.03 10.72 -18.38
C ILE A 105 31.34 10.04 -18.07
N ASP A 106 32.39 10.42 -18.79
CA ASP A 106 33.76 10.03 -18.44
C ASP A 106 34.29 10.95 -17.32
N THR A 107 34.72 10.33 -16.23
CA THR A 107 35.20 11.03 -15.03
C THR A 107 36.73 11.14 -14.97
N THR A 108 37.47 10.44 -15.84
CA THR A 108 38.94 10.40 -15.75
C THR A 108 39.62 11.71 -16.12
N GLU A 109 39.03 12.47 -17.05
CA GLU A 109 39.58 13.75 -17.54
C GLU A 109 38.81 14.98 -17.02
N MET A 110 38.04 14.82 -15.94
CA MET A 110 37.12 15.84 -15.49
C MET A 110 37.78 16.87 -14.55
N SER A 111 37.38 18.15 -14.68
CA SER A 111 37.81 19.19 -13.73
C SER A 111 37.20 18.99 -12.33
N LYS A 112 37.93 19.45 -11.30
CA LYS A 112 37.52 19.36 -9.89
C LYS A 112 36.12 19.91 -9.63
N GLU A 113 35.79 21.05 -10.23
CA GLU A 113 34.48 21.71 -10.08
C GLU A 113 33.32 20.84 -10.57
N LYS A 114 33.51 20.12 -11.69
CA LYS A 114 32.50 19.22 -12.23
C LYS A 114 32.36 17.96 -11.39
N LEU A 115 33.47 17.44 -10.84
CA LEU A 115 33.42 16.33 -9.88
C LEU A 115 32.65 16.71 -8.61
N ASP A 116 32.88 17.92 -8.08
CA ASP A 116 32.13 18.44 -6.92
C ASP A 116 30.62 18.55 -7.22
N GLN A 117 30.25 18.95 -8.44
CA GLN A 117 28.84 18.92 -8.89
C GLN A 117 28.26 17.51 -8.95
N MET A 118 29.03 16.52 -9.41
CA MET A 118 28.58 15.12 -9.46
C MET A 118 28.40 14.52 -8.06
N LEU A 119 29.28 14.85 -7.12
CA LEU A 119 29.15 14.45 -5.72
C LEU A 119 27.89 15.06 -5.10
N PHE A 120 27.63 16.34 -5.37
CA PHE A 120 26.39 16.99 -4.96
C PHE A 120 25.15 16.29 -5.55
N ILE A 121 25.18 15.90 -6.82
CA ILE A 121 24.10 15.15 -7.47
C ILE A 121 23.91 13.79 -6.80
N LEU A 122 24.98 13.03 -6.53
CA LEU A 122 24.90 11.76 -5.81
C LEU A 122 24.26 11.91 -4.44
N ASP A 123 24.66 12.92 -3.69
CA ASP A 123 24.11 13.19 -2.38
C ASP A 123 22.62 13.51 -2.47
N ASN A 124 22.19 14.27 -3.49
CA ASN A 124 20.76 14.52 -3.74
C ASN A 124 20.00 13.27 -4.20
N LEU A 125 20.60 12.40 -5.01
CA LEU A 125 19.99 11.13 -5.43
C LEU A 125 19.82 10.16 -4.25
N LYS A 126 20.84 10.10 -3.37
CA LYS A 126 20.84 9.29 -2.16
C LYS A 126 19.85 9.83 -1.12
N ASN A 127 19.87 11.13 -0.89
CA ASN A 127 19.07 11.81 0.13
C ASN A 127 17.69 12.26 -0.39
N GLY A 128 17.38 12.01 -1.67
CA GLY A 128 16.10 12.26 -2.36
C GLY A 128 14.93 11.53 -1.69
N ASN A 129 14.51 12.16 -0.61
CA ASN A 129 13.33 12.16 0.23
C ASN A 129 12.76 10.86 0.81
N ARG A 130 12.77 10.82 2.15
CA ARG A 130 11.85 10.06 3.02
C ARG A 130 10.40 10.57 2.92
N ASN A 131 10.14 11.73 2.30
CA ASN A 131 8.87 12.47 2.39
C ASN A 131 8.16 12.79 1.05
N ASP A 132 8.68 12.38 -0.12
CA ASP A 132 8.00 12.61 -1.41
C ASP A 132 6.85 11.62 -1.69
N SER A 133 6.65 10.64 -0.81
CA SER A 133 5.43 9.85 -0.79
C SER A 133 4.31 10.65 -0.11
N GLY A 134 3.82 11.70 -0.77
CA GLY A 134 2.56 12.33 -0.42
C GLY A 134 1.46 11.27 -0.40
N GLY A 135 1.04 10.87 0.80
CA GLY A 135 -0.11 10.00 0.96
C GLY A 135 -1.35 10.77 0.57
N THR A 136 -1.96 10.43 -0.56
CA THR A 136 -3.34 10.82 -0.86
C THR A 136 -4.21 10.21 0.22
N ARG A 137 -4.57 11.03 1.19
CA ARG A 137 -5.42 10.68 2.31
C ARG A 137 -6.86 10.92 1.86
N ASN A 138 -7.52 9.86 1.38
CA ASN A 138 -8.98 9.80 1.31
C ASN A 138 -9.53 9.36 2.67
#